data_AF-A0AA36H7A6-F1
#
_entry.id   AF-A0AA36H7A6-F1
#
_cell.length_a   1.000
_cell.length_b   1.000
_cell.length_c   1.000
_cell.angle_alpha   90.00
_cell.angle_beta   90.00
_cell.angle_gamma   90.00
#
_symmetry.space_group_name_H-M   'P 1'
#
loop_
_entity.id
_entity.type
_entity.pdbx_description
1 polymer ?
#
loop_
_entity_poly.entity_id
_entity_poly.type
_entity_poly.pdbx_seq_one_letter_code
_entity_poly.pdbx_strand_id
1 'polypeptide(L)'
;MISLGAYDMVAISINSIASGYLWLSGANYCTDPTTIYALGCLGVGFWCGACLNCFVLVINRLLEVSNKHWLHMIYGGNRTYIVLLLPFIYSVYFCFFTPPVLFNSDHMAWFFFTYAPGYDSNQYYSVPHTINNLLVVMITCLLYVPYSRVLLSLSKSATRLSWAQKSVFQQSFTLFSTELSKEKL
;
A
#
# COMPACT_ATOMS: atom_id res chain seq x y z
N MET A 1 9.91 0.23 -10.28
CA MET A 1 8.69 -0.42 -10.81
C MET A 1 8.69 -1.92 -10.54
N ILE A 2 9.77 -2.65 -10.83
CA ILE A 2 9.88 -4.10 -10.55
C ILE A 2 9.68 -4.42 -9.05
N SER A 3 10.33 -3.66 -8.15
CA SER A 3 10.16 -3.82 -6.70
C SER A 3 8.69 -3.76 -6.28
N LEU A 4 7.97 -2.67 -6.62
CA LEU A 4 6.55 -2.54 -6.30
C LEU A 4 5.71 -3.71 -6.84
N GLY A 5 5.92 -4.10 -8.10
CA GLY A 5 5.18 -5.21 -8.70
C GLY A 5 5.39 -6.54 -7.97
N ALA A 6 6.60 -6.81 -7.48
CA ALA A 6 6.87 -8.00 -6.68
C ALA A 6 6.10 -7.97 -5.34
N TYR A 7 6.05 -6.81 -4.69
CA TYR A 7 5.28 -6.62 -3.45
C TYR A 7 3.77 -6.83 -3.68
N ASP A 8 3.22 -6.23 -4.73
CA ASP A 8 1.79 -6.36 -5.07
C ASP A 8 1.42 -7.81 -5.43
N MET A 9 2.27 -8.52 -6.16
CA MET A 9 2.03 -9.93 -6.49
C MET A 9 1.92 -10.80 -5.23
N VAL A 10 2.80 -10.60 -4.24
CA VAL A 10 2.74 -11.35 -2.98
C VAL A 10 1.50 -10.95 -2.18
N ALA A 11 1.21 -9.65 -2.05
CA ALA A 11 0.05 -9.16 -1.32
C ALA A 11 -1.28 -9.68 -1.91
N ILE A 12 -1.43 -9.69 -3.24
CA ILE A 12 -2.62 -10.23 -3.92
C ILE A 12 -2.69 -11.75 -3.77
N SER A 13 -1.57 -12.46 -3.83
CA SER A 13 -1.57 -13.92 -3.62
C SER A 13 -2.11 -14.28 -2.24
N ILE A 14 -1.74 -13.51 -1.21
CA ILE A 14 -2.24 -13.70 0.15
C ILE A 14 -3.72 -13.30 0.26
N ASN A 15 -4.06 -12.09 -0.19
CA ASN A 15 -5.41 -11.54 -0.03
C ASN A 15 -6.48 -12.26 -0.85
N SER A 16 -6.14 -12.82 -2.02
CA SER A 16 -7.11 -13.44 -2.91
C SER A 16 -7.02 -14.96 -2.91
N ILE A 17 -5.84 -15.52 -3.22
CA ILE A 17 -5.69 -16.97 -3.39
C ILE A 17 -5.70 -17.66 -2.03
N ALA A 18 -4.87 -17.19 -1.09
CA ALA A 18 -4.79 -17.80 0.24
C ALA A 18 -6.07 -17.57 1.05
N SER A 19 -6.64 -16.36 1.04
CA SER A 19 -7.96 -16.10 1.66
C SER A 19 -9.06 -16.99 1.06
N GLY A 20 -9.07 -17.19 -0.25
CA GLY A 20 -10.06 -18.05 -0.92
C GLY A 20 -9.92 -19.51 -0.49
N TYR A 21 -8.69 -20.01 -0.37
CA TYR A 21 -8.42 -21.35 0.16
C TYR A 21 -8.87 -21.50 1.62
N LEU A 22 -8.50 -20.55 2.48
CA LEU A 22 -8.89 -20.56 3.90
C LEU A 22 -10.41 -20.50 4.07
N TRP A 23 -11.09 -19.75 3.21
CA TRP A 23 -12.56 -19.67 3.20
C TRP A 23 -13.21 -21.00 2.80
N LEU A 24 -12.76 -21.63 1.72
CA LEU A 24 -13.29 -22.93 1.30
C LEU A 24 -13.05 -24.03 2.34
N SER A 25 -11.96 -23.93 3.10
CA SER A 25 -11.63 -24.85 4.18
C SER A 25 -12.36 -24.54 5.49
N GLY A 26 -13.07 -23.41 5.62
CA GLY A 26 -13.62 -22.97 6.90
C GLY A 26 -12.54 -22.72 7.97
N ALA A 27 -11.32 -22.38 7.56
CA ALA A 27 -10.17 -22.29 8.44
C ALA A 27 -10.20 -20.97 9.24
N ASN A 28 -10.06 -21.09 10.56
CA ASN A 28 -9.87 -20.00 11.50
C ASN A 28 -8.55 -20.22 12.24
N TYR A 29 -8.09 -19.21 12.99
CA TYR A 29 -6.85 -19.29 13.75
C TYR A 29 -6.77 -20.54 14.66
N CYS A 30 -7.91 -21.04 15.15
CA CYS A 30 -7.97 -22.23 15.98
C CYS A 30 -7.76 -23.56 15.23
N THR A 31 -8.01 -23.61 13.92
CA THR A 31 -7.88 -24.83 13.09
C THR A 31 -6.53 -24.92 12.40
N ASP A 32 -5.98 -23.81 11.90
CA ASP A 32 -4.62 -23.76 11.35
C ASP A 32 -3.89 -22.47 11.77
N PRO A 33 -3.35 -22.42 13.01
CA PRO A 33 -2.72 -21.21 13.55
C PRO A 33 -1.43 -20.86 12.80
N THR A 34 -0.67 -21.86 12.36
CA THR A 34 0.64 -21.66 11.73
C THR A 34 0.53 -20.99 10.36
N THR A 35 -0.39 -21.47 9.52
CA THR A 35 -0.57 -20.94 8.17
C THR A 35 -1.18 -19.54 8.22
N ILE A 36 -2.19 -19.33 9.07
CA ILE A 36 -2.86 -18.03 9.21
C ILE A 36 -1.92 -16.98 9.79
N TYR A 37 -1.11 -17.34 10.80
CA TYR A 37 -0.11 -16.43 11.36
C TYR A 37 0.93 -16.03 10.32
N ALA A 38 1.50 -16.99 9.59
CA ALA A 38 2.52 -16.72 8.57
C ALA A 38 1.97 -15.84 7.44
N LEU A 39 0.79 -16.15 6.91
CA LEU A 39 0.13 -15.36 5.88
C LEU A 39 -0.24 -13.95 6.37
N GLY A 40 -0.68 -13.83 7.62
CA GLY A 40 -1.02 -12.55 8.25
C GLY A 40 0.18 -11.62 8.40
N CYS A 41 1.31 -12.14 8.89
CA CYS A 41 2.58 -11.40 8.98
C CYS A 41 3.05 -10.92 7.61
N LEU A 42 3.07 -11.82 6.62
CA LEU A 42 3.50 -11.50 5.27
C LEU A 42 2.54 -10.50 4.62
N GLY A 43 1.23 -10.67 4.80
CA GLY A 43 0.21 -9.77 4.25
C GLY A 43 0.42 -8.32 4.70
N VAL A 44 0.57 -8.10 6.01
CA VAL A 44 0.83 -6.76 6.57
C VAL A 44 2.18 -6.22 6.11
N GLY A 45 3.24 -7.03 6.19
CA GLY A 45 4.58 -6.62 5.81
C GLY A 45 4.69 -6.20 4.34
N PHE A 46 4.14 -6.99 3.41
CA PHE A 46 4.15 -6.68 1.98
C PHE A 46 3.19 -5.55 1.64
N TRP A 47 2.04 -5.42 2.31
CA TRP A 47 1.15 -4.27 2.11
C TRP A 47 1.84 -2.96 2.49
N CYS A 48 2.39 -2.87 3.70
CA CYS A 48 3.10 -1.69 4.18
C CYS A 48 4.31 -1.34 3.30
N GLY A 49 5.06 -2.36 2.86
CA GLY A 49 6.18 -2.18 1.93
C GLY A 49 5.75 -1.69 0.54
N ALA A 50 4.62 -2.17 0.02
CA ALA A 50 4.06 -1.71 -1.25
C ALA A 50 3.71 -0.21 -1.18
N CYS A 51 3.07 0.24 -0.09
CA CYS A 51 2.72 1.64 0.10
C CYS A 51 3.96 2.57 0.06
N LEU A 52 5.05 2.21 0.73
CA LEU A 52 6.29 2.99 0.66
C LEU A 52 6.93 2.97 -0.72
N ASN A 53 6.92 1.82 -1.41
CA ASN A 53 7.40 1.74 -2.79
C ASN A 53 6.61 2.67 -3.73
N CYS A 54 5.29 2.80 -3.53
CA CYS A 54 4.45 3.76 -4.26
C CYS A 54 4.93 5.20 -4.05
N PHE A 55 5.28 5.58 -2.82
CA PHE A 55 5.82 6.93 -2.56
C PHE A 55 7.14 7.20 -3.24
N VAL A 56 8.07 6.25 -3.16
CA VAL A 56 9.36 6.36 -3.85
C VAL A 56 9.14 6.60 -5.35
N LEU A 57 8.21 5.88 -5.97
CA LEU A 57 7.89 6.06 -7.40
C LEU A 57 7.25 7.42 -7.72
N VAL A 58 6.29 7.87 -6.90
CA VAL A 58 5.64 9.18 -7.09
C VAL A 58 6.65 10.31 -6.96
N ILE A 59 7.53 10.25 -5.94
CA ILE A 59 8.61 11.23 -5.75
C ILE A 59 9.59 11.20 -6.92
N ASN A 60 10.01 10.02 -7.36
CA ASN A 60 10.88 9.87 -8.52
C ASN A 60 10.28 10.56 -9.77
N ARG A 61 8.99 10.34 -10.03
CA ARG A 61 8.29 10.95 -11.18
C ARG A 61 8.07 12.45 -11.01
N LEU A 62 7.81 12.92 -9.79
CA LEU A 62 7.68 14.34 -9.50
C LEU A 62 9.02 15.07 -9.71
N LEU A 63 10.13 14.50 -9.24
CA LEU A 63 11.47 15.09 -9.40
C LEU A 63 11.91 15.11 -10.85
N GLU A 64 11.59 14.08 -11.64
CA GLU A 64 11.86 14.06 -13.08
C GLU A 64 11.22 15.24 -13.81
N VAL A 65 10.00 15.62 -13.40
CA VAL A 65 9.23 16.69 -14.01
C VAL A 65 9.59 18.07 -13.43
N SER A 66 9.79 18.18 -12.12
CA SER A 66 10.06 19.45 -11.45
C SER A 66 11.52 19.89 -11.55
N ASN A 67 12.49 19.01 -11.27
CA ASN A 67 13.90 19.38 -11.28
C ASN A 67 14.85 18.18 -11.45
N LYS A 68 15.42 18.04 -12.65
CA LYS A 68 16.38 16.98 -13.01
C LYS A 68 17.66 16.98 -12.16
N HIS A 69 18.05 18.12 -11.58
CA HIS A 69 19.24 18.20 -10.72
C HIS A 69 19.04 17.41 -9.41
N TRP A 70 17.87 17.59 -8.77
CA TRP A 70 17.51 16.85 -7.57
C TRP A 70 17.31 15.36 -7.84
N LEU A 71 16.75 15.02 -9.00
CA LEU A 71 16.64 13.62 -9.44
C LEU A 71 18.01 12.93 -9.48
N HIS A 72 18.99 13.54 -10.13
CA HIS A 72 20.34 12.97 -10.24
C HIS A 72 21.06 12.90 -8.87
N MET A 73 20.76 13.83 -7.95
CA MET A 73 21.33 13.80 -6.61
C MET A 73 20.80 12.63 -5.76
N ILE A 74 19.49 12.35 -5.84
CA ILE A 74 18.81 11.32 -5.02
C ILE A 74 18.88 9.93 -5.67
N TYR A 75 18.64 9.84 -6.98
CA TYR A 75 18.56 8.57 -7.75
C TYR A 75 19.79 8.31 -8.63
N GLY A 76 20.88 9.05 -8.43
CA GLY A 76 22.12 8.87 -9.18
C GLY A 76 22.84 7.56 -8.86
N GLY A 77 23.05 6.72 -9.89
CA GLY A 77 23.86 5.50 -9.82
C GLY A 77 23.35 4.49 -8.79
N ASN A 78 24.25 4.02 -7.91
CA ASN A 78 23.94 3.00 -6.91
C ASN A 78 23.02 3.47 -5.77
N ARG A 79 22.74 4.78 -5.65
CA ARG A 79 21.91 5.33 -4.56
C ARG A 79 20.46 4.88 -4.66
N THR A 80 19.98 4.55 -5.85
CA THR A 80 18.63 4.00 -6.06
C THR A 80 18.40 2.71 -5.29
N TYR A 81 19.43 1.86 -5.15
CA TYR A 81 19.35 0.65 -4.34
C TYR A 81 19.20 0.96 -2.85
N ILE A 82 19.84 2.03 -2.36
CA ILE A 82 19.70 2.49 -0.97
C ILE A 82 18.27 2.99 -0.72
N VAL A 83 17.69 3.72 -1.68
CA VAL A 83 16.29 4.18 -1.60
C VAL A 83 15.33 2.99 -1.61
N LEU A 84 15.60 1.94 -2.38
CA LEU A 84 14.81 0.70 -2.41
C LEU A 84 14.99 -0.18 -1.18
N LEU A 85 16.13 -0.06 -0.48
CA LEU A 85 16.38 -0.76 0.78
C LEU A 85 15.45 -0.26 1.89
N LEU A 86 15.04 1.01 1.84
CA LEU A 86 14.20 1.62 2.88
C LEU A 86 12.79 0.97 2.94
N PRO A 87 12.03 0.82 1.84
CA PRO A 87 10.80 0.02 1.82
C PRO A 87 11.00 -1.43 2.23
N PHE A 88 12.15 -2.03 1.91
CA PHE A 88 12.46 -3.40 2.28
C PHE A 88 12.61 -3.57 3.80
N ILE A 89 13.42 -2.72 4.44
CA ILE A 89 13.59 -2.70 5.89
C ILE A 89 12.25 -2.44 6.59
N TYR A 90 11.45 -1.51 6.06
CA TYR A 90 10.14 -1.22 6.61
C TYR A 90 9.19 -2.42 6.53
N SER A 91 9.18 -3.13 5.40
CA SER A 91 8.39 -4.35 5.24
C SER A 91 8.79 -5.44 6.22
N VAL A 92 10.10 -5.65 6.40
CA VAL A 92 10.63 -6.61 7.39
C VAL A 92 10.24 -6.20 8.80
N TYR A 93 10.33 -4.91 9.15
CA TYR A 93 9.89 -4.40 10.45
C TYR A 93 8.42 -4.72 10.73
N PHE A 94 7.53 -4.47 9.76
CA PHE A 94 6.10 -4.79 9.91
C PHE A 94 5.83 -6.30 9.95
N CYS A 95 6.62 -7.10 9.25
CA CYS A 95 6.46 -8.55 9.24
C CYS A 95 6.79 -9.20 10.61
N PHE A 96 7.78 -8.66 11.34
CA PHE A 96 8.26 -9.26 12.59
C PHE A 96 7.83 -8.53 13.88
N PHE A 97 7.66 -7.21 13.84
CA PHE A 97 7.44 -6.38 15.04
C PHE A 97 6.01 -5.85 15.17
N THR A 98 5.12 -6.14 14.21
CA THR A 98 3.70 -5.71 14.26
C THR A 98 2.80 -6.93 14.46
N PRO A 99 1.70 -6.82 15.23
CA PRO A 99 0.74 -7.91 15.35
C PRO A 99 0.22 -8.34 13.97
N PRO A 100 0.20 -9.64 13.67
CA PRO A 100 -0.34 -10.12 12.40
C PRO A 100 -1.84 -9.91 12.33
N VAL A 101 -2.36 -9.83 11.11
CA VAL A 101 -3.78 -9.99 10.86
C VAL A 101 -4.16 -11.47 10.84
N LEU A 102 -5.31 -11.79 11.38
CA LEU A 102 -5.83 -13.14 11.52
C LEU A 102 -7.06 -13.28 10.63
N PHE A 103 -7.07 -14.32 9.79
CA PHE A 103 -8.20 -14.61 8.92
C PHE A 103 -9.34 -15.24 9.72
N ASN A 104 -10.56 -14.73 9.52
CA ASN A 104 -11.78 -15.34 10.00
C ASN A 104 -12.67 -15.71 8.81
N SER A 105 -12.96 -17.00 8.67
CA SER A 105 -13.82 -17.54 7.61
C SER A 105 -15.27 -17.07 7.75
N ASP A 106 -15.77 -16.84 8.96
CA ASP A 106 -17.17 -16.43 9.20
C ASP A 106 -17.48 -15.04 8.64
N HIS A 107 -16.46 -14.16 8.63
CA HIS A 107 -16.56 -12.79 8.14
C HIS A 107 -15.79 -12.57 6.83
N MET A 108 -15.17 -13.63 6.28
CA MET A 108 -14.41 -13.61 5.02
C MET A 108 -13.36 -12.48 4.96
N ALA A 109 -12.76 -12.16 6.11
CA ALA A 109 -11.89 -11.00 6.26
C ALA A 109 -10.76 -11.23 7.27
N TRP A 110 -9.74 -10.39 7.16
CA TRP A 110 -8.56 -10.37 8.01
C TRP A 110 -8.72 -9.30 9.10
N PHE A 111 -8.59 -9.70 10.36
CA PHE A 111 -8.78 -8.83 11.52
C PHE A 111 -7.55 -8.85 12.43
N PHE A 112 -7.30 -7.74 13.14
CA PHE A 112 -6.23 -7.70 14.14
C PHE A 112 -6.61 -8.37 15.47
N PHE A 113 -7.89 -8.71 15.66
CA PHE A 113 -8.40 -9.38 16.85
C PHE A 113 -8.97 -10.76 16.50
N THR A 114 -8.90 -11.68 17.45
CA THR A 114 -9.61 -12.96 17.38
C THR A 114 -11.02 -12.80 17.95
N TYR A 115 -12.03 -13.39 17.32
CA TYR A 115 -13.41 -13.48 17.84
C TYR A 115 -13.54 -14.51 18.98
N ALA A 116 -12.53 -14.59 19.86
CA ALA A 116 -12.52 -15.51 20.99
C ALA A 116 -13.55 -15.04 22.04
N PRO A 117 -14.43 -15.92 22.53
CA PRO A 117 -15.44 -15.54 23.52
C PRO A 117 -14.77 -15.08 24.83
N GLY A 118 -15.19 -13.92 25.35
CA GLY A 118 -14.73 -13.37 26.63
C GLY A 118 -13.57 -12.37 26.57
N TYR A 119 -13.12 -11.96 25.38
CA TYR A 119 -12.07 -10.93 25.20
C TYR A 119 -12.60 -9.68 24.47
N ASP A 120 -12.10 -8.51 24.87
CA ASP A 120 -12.48 -7.22 24.27
C ASP A 120 -11.73 -6.98 22.96
N SER A 121 -12.47 -6.83 21.85
CA SER A 121 -11.93 -6.62 20.50
C SER A 121 -11.10 -5.34 20.38
N ASN A 122 -11.28 -4.37 21.29
CA ASN A 122 -10.58 -3.09 21.25
C ASN A 122 -9.12 -3.15 21.74
N GLN A 123 -8.71 -4.24 22.38
CA GLN A 123 -7.35 -4.36 22.95
C GLN A 123 -6.28 -4.79 21.93
N TYR A 124 -6.68 -5.25 20.75
CA TYR A 124 -5.76 -5.85 19.76
C TYR A 124 -5.53 -4.96 18.53
N TYR A 125 -5.93 -3.68 18.57
CA TYR A 125 -5.68 -2.76 17.48
C TYR A 125 -4.18 -2.46 17.32
N SER A 126 -3.66 -2.73 16.11
CA SER A 126 -2.29 -2.38 15.74
C SER A 126 -2.18 -0.88 15.43
N VAL A 127 -1.92 -0.08 16.48
CA VAL A 127 -1.57 1.35 16.38
C VAL A 127 -0.55 1.65 15.25
N PRO A 128 0.57 0.89 15.07
CA PRO A 128 1.52 1.17 13.98
C PRO A 128 0.93 0.98 12.57
N HIS A 129 0.03 0.01 12.37
CA HIS A 129 -0.64 -0.18 11.08
C HIS A 129 -1.66 0.94 10.80
N THR A 130 -2.43 1.35 11.81
CA THR A 130 -3.37 2.48 11.69
C THR A 130 -2.64 3.78 11.36
N ILE A 131 -1.51 4.04 12.03
CA ILE A 131 -0.64 5.19 11.71
C ILE A 131 -0.10 5.08 10.29
N ASN A 132 0.37 3.91 9.86
CA ASN A 132 0.85 3.73 8.48
C ASN A 132 -0.26 4.01 7.47
N ASN A 133 -1.45 3.43 7.61
CA ASN A 133 -2.56 3.69 6.68
C ASN A 133 -2.97 5.16 6.65
N LEU A 134 -3.04 5.83 7.81
CA LEU A 134 -3.33 7.25 7.88
C LEU A 134 -2.25 8.10 7.19
N LEU A 135 -0.97 7.82 7.47
CA LEU A 135 0.15 8.50 6.83
C LEU A 135 0.16 8.26 5.33
N VAL A 136 -0.18 7.05 4.88
CA VAL A 136 -0.24 6.72 3.45
C VAL A 136 -1.27 7.61 2.75
N VAL A 137 -2.47 7.74 3.31
CA VAL A 137 -3.53 8.59 2.74
C VAL A 137 -3.11 10.06 2.77
N MET A 138 -2.57 10.55 3.89
CA MET A 138 -2.16 11.95 4.01
C MET A 138 -1.03 12.32 3.05
N ILE A 139 0.01 11.48 2.95
CA ILE A 139 1.17 11.73 2.08
C ILE A 139 0.79 11.59 0.61
N THR A 140 -0.05 10.61 0.24
CA THR A 140 -0.51 10.48 -1.16
C THR A 140 -1.28 11.72 -1.58
N CYS A 141 -2.23 12.21 -0.78
CA CYS A 141 -2.95 13.46 -1.04
C CYS A 141 -1.99 14.65 -1.19
N LEU A 142 -1.03 14.80 -0.28
CA LEU A 142 -0.05 15.91 -0.32
C LEU A 142 0.89 15.84 -1.53
N LEU A 143 1.26 14.66 -2.02
CA LEU A 143 2.13 14.50 -3.18
C LEU A 143 1.37 14.61 -4.52
N TYR A 144 0.09 14.20 -4.54
CA TYR A 144 -0.72 14.23 -5.77
C TYR A 144 -1.16 15.64 -6.16
N VAL A 145 -1.40 16.52 -5.18
CA VAL A 145 -1.75 17.94 -5.42
C VAL A 145 -0.64 18.70 -6.18
N PRO A 146 0.64 18.72 -5.77
CA PRO A 146 1.70 19.39 -6.52
C PRO A 146 1.99 18.67 -7.83
N TYR A 147 1.96 17.33 -7.87
CA TYR A 147 2.13 16.56 -9.10
C TYR A 147 1.10 16.97 -10.17
N SER A 148 -0.17 17.04 -9.80
CA SER A 148 -1.25 17.46 -10.70
C SER A 148 -1.12 18.92 -11.14
N ARG A 149 -0.73 19.84 -10.24
CA ARG A 149 -0.49 21.24 -10.60
C ARG A 149 0.64 21.40 -11.63
N VAL A 150 1.75 20.70 -11.43
CA VAL A 150 2.90 20.71 -12.37
C VAL A 150 2.50 20.09 -13.71
N LEU A 151 1.71 19.02 -13.69
CA LEU A 151 1.18 18.40 -14.91
C LEU A 151 0.25 19.31 -15.70
N LEU A 152 -0.63 20.04 -15.01
CA LEU A 152 -1.56 20.99 -15.64
C LEU A 152 -0.82 22.21 -16.19
N SER A 153 0.25 22.69 -15.54
CA SER A 153 1.06 23.79 -16.08
C SER A 153 1.86 23.37 -17.32
N LEU A 154 2.34 22.13 -17.37
CA LEU A 154 2.97 21.53 -18.56
C LEU A 154 1.97 21.30 -19.70
N SER A 155 0.76 20.83 -19.38
CA SER A 155 -0.32 20.68 -20.37
C SER A 155 -0.74 22.01 -20.98
N LYS A 156 -0.72 23.11 -20.20
CA LYS A 156 -1.00 24.45 -20.72
C LYS A 156 0.15 25.00 -21.57
N SER A 157 1.38 24.53 -21.38
CA SER A 157 2.58 24.99 -22.11
C SER A 157 2.83 24.25 -23.44
N ALA A 158 1.80 23.66 -24.06
CA ALA A 158 1.89 22.99 -25.37
C ALA A 158 2.94 21.88 -25.48
N THR A 159 3.44 21.34 -24.36
CA THR A 159 4.37 20.21 -24.37
C THR A 159 3.56 18.91 -24.39
N ARG A 160 3.84 18.05 -25.38
CA ARG A 160 3.10 16.83 -25.71
C ARG A 160 3.13 15.84 -24.52
N LEU A 161 2.13 15.92 -23.65
CA LEU A 161 2.02 15.06 -22.48
C LEU A 161 1.83 13.59 -22.90
N SER A 162 2.57 12.66 -22.27
CA SER A 162 2.45 11.23 -22.53
C SER A 162 1.04 10.73 -22.16
N TRP A 163 0.43 9.92 -23.03
CA TRP A 163 -0.92 9.36 -22.85
C TRP A 163 -1.12 8.69 -21.48
N ALA A 164 -0.06 8.04 -20.97
CA ALA A 164 -0.06 7.39 -19.66
C ALA A 164 -0.23 8.37 -18.48
N GLN A 165 0.09 9.65 -18.65
CA GLN A 165 -0.11 10.66 -17.60
C GLN A 165 -1.53 11.20 -17.57
N LYS A 166 -2.21 11.29 -18.73
CA LYS A 166 -3.63 11.66 -18.79
C LYS A 166 -4.52 10.56 -18.20
N SER A 167 -4.24 9.30 -18.51
CA SER A 167 -5.05 8.17 -18.03
C SER A 167 -5.02 8.04 -16.51
N VAL A 168 -3.84 8.23 -15.90
CA VAL A 168 -3.65 8.17 -14.43
C VAL A 168 -4.40 9.28 -13.71
N PHE A 169 -4.41 10.50 -14.27
CA PHE A 169 -5.14 11.62 -13.67
C PHE A 169 -6.66 11.39 -13.71
N GLN A 170 -7.15 10.87 -14.83
CA GLN A 170 -8.56 10.57 -15.01
C GLN A 170 -9.00 9.41 -14.10
N GLN A 171 -8.17 8.38 -13.94
CA GLN A 171 -8.44 7.28 -13.01
C GLN A 171 -8.53 7.73 -11.54
N SER A 172 -7.60 8.56 -11.07
CA SER A 172 -7.64 9.04 -9.69
C SER A 172 -8.84 9.94 -9.40
N PHE A 173 -9.26 10.77 -10.36
CA PHE A 173 -10.43 11.63 -10.20
C PHE A 173 -11.74 10.84 -10.14
N THR A 174 -11.87 9.78 -10.97
CA THR A 174 -13.04 8.90 -10.96
C THR A 174 -13.13 8.05 -9.69
N LEU A 175 -11.98 7.57 -9.16
CA LEU A 175 -11.93 6.85 -7.88
C LEU A 175 -12.34 7.74 -6.70
N PHE A 176 -11.85 8.99 -6.65
CA PHE A 176 -12.21 9.91 -5.57
C PHE A 176 -13.69 10.32 -5.60
N SER A 177 -14.27 10.49 -6.79
CA SER A 177 -15.69 10.84 -6.94
C SER A 177 -16.63 9.66 -6.67
N THR A 178 -16.19 8.42 -6.89
CA THR A 178 -16.97 7.22 -6.57
C THR A 178 -16.99 6.92 -5.07
N GLU A 179 -15.89 7.13 -4.36
CA GLU A 179 -15.87 6.99 -2.89
C GLU A 179 -16.68 8.09 -2.19
N LEU A 180 -16.62 9.34 -2.67
CA LEU A 180 -17.46 10.44 -2.15
C LEU A 180 -18.97 10.19 -2.34
N SER A 181 -19.34 9.40 -3.36
CA SER A 181 -20.73 9.05 -3.62
C SER A 181 -21.25 7.93 -2.72
N LYS A 182 -20.37 7.10 -2.14
CA LYS A 182 -20.75 6.03 -1.20
C LYS A 182 -20.96 6.54 0.23
N GLU A 183 -20.30 7.64 0.60
CA GLU A 183 -20.44 8.24 1.94
C GLU A 183 -21.72 9.08 2.13
N LYS A 184 -22.50 9.27 1.05
CA LYS A 184 -23.78 10.01 1.06
C LYS A 184 -25.03 9.11 1.03
N LEU A 185 -24.89 7.79 1.06
CA LEU A 185 -26.00 6.83 1.10
C LEU A 185 -26.01 6.08 2.44
#